data_AF-A0A4U8TBS6-F1
#
_entry.id   AF-A0A4U8TBS6-F1
#
_cell.length_a   1.000
_cell.length_b   1.000
_cell.length_c   1.000
_cell.angle_alpha   90.00
_cell.angle_beta   90.00
_cell.angle_gamma   90.00
#
_symmetry.space_group_name_H-M   'P 1'
#
loop_
_entity.id
_entity.type
_entity.pdbx_description
1 polymer ?
#
loop_
_entity_poly.entity_id
_entity_poly.type
_entity_poly.pdbx_seq_one_letter_code
_entity_poly.pdbx_strand_id
1 'polypeptide(L)'
;MKQYLYIVQSSLEKSKCKIGITNDLNRRLKEYNAITGTSAENTYSYLFTCEVSDMRKIEQDIKNHFIGFREQENREIYFYNPSLFDMYVDFISSHACFIARLDYKPPKDKKIVKPLTTRSMQDRGVTRKLLLDKAMRYPNDEFYTRYEDVEKEFAKYPLTIWKDKCVFCNCDDPVGQKRDHTDSSAFALYFLKHFHRLKLKKLICTHYSGGIDLFNTRATGYIFTKDGFKEIKNEPPNYTGSFEEKESVRILNEEADIVCTNPPFSKATEYWQLLIKSKKKFIIISNITNCVNTGFIPYFANKKAWAGYNRVDWYLNPKMQLVQAAGHFFTNITIKNRPTIKRLKFLPLNEIPDVFKKYDDSGTLLVNNSYIPIDYDKPFAVSARQILNGVLECGYKIVQLTQYVPYINEKKQFTRVLIQKIDAEA
;
A
#
# COMPACT_ATOMS: atom_id res chain seq x y z
N MET A 1 -22.02 -39.44 -17.92
CA MET A 1 -20.66 -39.05 -18.38
C MET A 1 -20.11 -38.07 -17.36
N LYS A 2 -18.90 -38.26 -16.85
CA LYS A 2 -18.30 -37.36 -15.85
C LYS A 2 -18.03 -35.99 -16.49
N GLN A 3 -18.30 -34.93 -15.73
CA GLN A 3 -18.09 -33.55 -16.16
C GLN A 3 -17.03 -32.91 -15.27
N TYR A 4 -16.15 -32.12 -15.88
CA TYR A 4 -15.03 -31.51 -15.18
C TYR A 4 -14.94 -30.02 -15.46
N LEU A 5 -14.49 -29.29 -14.45
CA LEU A 5 -14.03 -27.91 -14.56
C LEU A 5 -12.54 -27.84 -14.23
N TYR A 6 -11.80 -27.00 -14.94
CA TYR A 6 -10.36 -26.90 -14.79
C TYR A 6 -9.86 -25.45 -14.89
N ILE A 7 -8.69 -25.21 -14.28
CA ILE A 7 -7.84 -24.03 -14.46
C ILE A 7 -6.50 -24.51 -15.03
N VAL A 8 -6.09 -23.98 -16.18
CA VAL A 8 -4.85 -24.35 -16.87
C VAL A 8 -3.96 -23.13 -17.12
N GLN A 9 -2.65 -23.27 -16.96
CA GLN A 9 -1.66 -22.20 -17.07
C GLN A 9 -0.58 -22.56 -18.10
N SER A 10 -0.12 -21.57 -18.88
CA SER A 10 1.03 -21.70 -19.79
C SER A 10 2.36 -21.59 -19.02
N SER A 11 3.36 -22.38 -19.42
CA SER A 11 4.73 -22.27 -18.91
C SER A 11 5.43 -20.98 -19.30
N LEU A 12 5.05 -20.39 -20.45
CA LEU A 12 5.62 -19.16 -21.00
C LEU A 12 5.01 -17.92 -20.34
N GLU A 13 3.68 -17.89 -20.21
CA GLU A 13 2.92 -16.78 -19.66
C GLU A 13 2.24 -17.15 -18.35
N LYS A 14 3.01 -17.18 -17.26
CA LYS A 14 2.50 -17.59 -15.93
C LYS A 14 1.39 -16.71 -15.37
N SER A 15 1.24 -15.46 -15.84
CA SER A 15 0.11 -14.60 -15.46
C SER A 15 -1.22 -14.99 -16.11
N LYS A 16 -1.20 -15.76 -17.20
CA LYS A 16 -2.39 -16.08 -17.97
C LYS A 16 -2.82 -17.51 -17.66
N CYS A 17 -4.04 -17.65 -17.17
CA CYS A 17 -4.66 -18.97 -17.09
C CYS A 17 -6.03 -18.96 -17.78
N LYS A 18 -6.50 -20.16 -18.08
CA LYS A 18 -7.79 -20.39 -18.72
C LYS A 18 -8.64 -21.24 -17.81
N ILE A 19 -9.88 -20.82 -17.58
CA ILE A 19 -10.92 -21.69 -17.03
C ILE A 19 -11.63 -22.35 -18.19
N GLY A 20 -11.85 -23.66 -18.09
CA GLY A 20 -12.65 -24.38 -19.05
C GLY A 20 -13.38 -25.55 -18.42
N ILE A 21 -14.22 -26.15 -19.26
CA ILE A 21 -15.02 -27.31 -18.95
C ILE A 21 -14.71 -28.43 -19.94
N THR A 22 -14.79 -29.68 -19.52
CA THR A 22 -14.57 -30.84 -20.40
C THR A 22 -15.19 -32.10 -19.80
N ASN A 23 -15.47 -33.08 -20.65
CA ASN A 23 -15.80 -34.45 -20.21
C ASN A 23 -14.56 -35.35 -20.17
N ASP A 24 -13.41 -34.85 -20.64
CA ASP A 24 -12.13 -35.56 -20.69
C ASP A 24 -10.97 -34.57 -20.51
N LEU A 25 -10.32 -34.62 -19.35
CA LEU A 25 -9.17 -33.77 -19.01
C LEU A 25 -7.93 -34.13 -19.84
N ASN A 26 -7.66 -35.42 -20.09
CA ASN A 26 -6.47 -35.86 -20.80
C ASN A 26 -6.49 -35.42 -22.26
N ARG A 27 -7.64 -35.61 -22.93
CA ARG A 27 -7.85 -35.14 -24.31
C ARG A 27 -7.71 -33.62 -24.39
N ARG A 28 -8.29 -32.89 -23.44
CA ARG A 28 -8.26 -31.42 -23.44
C ARG A 28 -6.86 -30.85 -23.22
N LEU A 29 -6.07 -31.43 -22.32
CA LEU A 29 -4.68 -30.99 -22.11
C LEU A 29 -3.80 -31.25 -23.35
N LYS A 30 -4.01 -32.38 -24.03
CA LYS A 30 -3.34 -32.67 -25.31
C LYS A 30 -3.66 -31.63 -26.38
N GLU A 31 -4.92 -31.21 -26.49
CA GLU A 31 -5.32 -30.15 -27.44
C GLU A 31 -4.59 -28.82 -27.17
N TYR A 32 -4.49 -28.40 -25.91
CA TYR A 32 -3.74 -27.18 -25.57
C TYR A 32 -2.27 -27.27 -26.01
N ASN A 33 -1.63 -28.41 -25.78
CA ASN A 33 -0.22 -28.62 -26.08
C ASN A 33 0.07 -28.95 -27.55
N ALA A 34 -0.95 -29.33 -28.34
CA ALA A 34 -0.81 -29.59 -29.76
C ALA A 34 -0.91 -28.32 -30.62
N ILE A 35 -1.63 -27.29 -30.13
CA ILE A 35 -1.84 -26.01 -30.84
C ILE A 35 -0.62 -25.09 -30.69
N THR A 36 0.10 -25.19 -29.57
CA THR A 36 1.35 -24.46 -29.32
C THR A 36 2.50 -25.19 -30.00
N GLY A 37 3.03 -24.64 -31.10
CA GLY A 37 4.12 -25.22 -31.87
C GLY A 37 5.29 -25.73 -31.00
N THR A 38 6.00 -26.71 -31.55
CA THR A 38 6.98 -27.65 -30.98
C THR A 38 8.20 -27.08 -30.24
N SER A 39 8.08 -25.97 -29.49
CA SER A 39 9.10 -25.56 -28.52
C SER A 39 8.69 -26.01 -27.13
N ALA A 40 9.63 -26.58 -26.37
CA ALA A 40 9.41 -27.06 -25.00
C ALA A 40 9.01 -25.95 -24.00
N GLU A 41 8.96 -24.70 -24.45
CA GLU A 41 8.78 -23.51 -23.62
C GLU A 41 7.32 -23.03 -23.52
N ASN A 42 6.40 -23.49 -24.37
CA ASN A 42 4.98 -23.08 -24.36
C ASN A 42 4.02 -24.25 -24.08
N THR A 43 4.24 -24.95 -22.97
CA THR A 43 3.38 -26.06 -22.52
C THR A 43 2.35 -25.60 -21.50
N TYR A 44 1.15 -26.14 -21.58
CA TYR A 44 0.08 -25.93 -20.62
C TYR A 44 0.06 -27.03 -19.57
N SER A 45 -0.23 -26.66 -18.31
CA SER A 45 -0.45 -27.59 -17.21
C SER A 45 -1.63 -27.18 -16.33
N TYR A 46 -2.32 -28.15 -15.75
CA TYR A 46 -3.42 -27.87 -14.83
C TYR A 46 -2.90 -27.33 -13.50
N LEU A 47 -3.48 -26.22 -13.06
CA LEU A 47 -3.34 -25.68 -11.71
C LEU A 47 -4.42 -26.21 -10.77
N PHE A 48 -5.62 -26.43 -11.30
CA PHE A 48 -6.76 -26.93 -10.55
C PHE A 48 -7.69 -27.73 -11.46
N THR A 49 -8.21 -28.86 -10.97
CA THR A 49 -9.25 -29.64 -11.65
C THR A 49 -10.25 -30.17 -10.61
N CYS A 50 -11.53 -30.21 -10.99
CA CYS A 50 -12.59 -30.79 -10.16
C CYS A 50 -13.65 -31.50 -11.00
N GLU A 51 -14.29 -32.49 -10.37
CA GLU A 51 -15.52 -33.13 -10.86
C GLU A 51 -16.73 -32.29 -10.40
N VAL A 52 -17.68 -32.08 -11.31
CA VAL A 52 -18.88 -31.26 -11.08
C VAL A 52 -20.12 -31.98 -11.60
N SER A 53 -21.28 -31.73 -10.98
CA SER A 53 -22.57 -32.32 -11.39
C SER A 53 -23.14 -31.64 -12.63
N ASP A 54 -22.92 -30.34 -12.79
CA ASP A 54 -23.31 -29.54 -13.96
C ASP A 54 -22.22 -28.50 -14.27
N MET A 55 -21.39 -28.81 -15.28
CA MET A 55 -20.29 -27.95 -15.69
C MET A 55 -20.76 -26.66 -16.39
N ARG A 56 -21.93 -26.68 -17.06
CA ARG A 56 -22.43 -25.49 -17.78
C ARG A 56 -22.98 -24.47 -16.80
N LYS A 57 -23.72 -24.92 -15.78
CA LYS A 57 -24.25 -24.06 -14.72
C LYS A 57 -23.11 -23.38 -13.96
N ILE A 58 -22.15 -24.15 -13.44
CA ILE A 58 -21.02 -23.55 -12.70
C ILE A 58 -20.17 -22.65 -13.60
N GLU A 59 -19.97 -22.97 -14.88
CA GLU A 59 -19.26 -22.07 -15.80
C GLU A 59 -20.00 -20.74 -15.98
N GLN A 60 -21.34 -20.79 -16.10
CA GLN A 60 -22.17 -19.59 -16.20
C GLN A 60 -22.16 -18.77 -14.90
N ASP A 61 -22.24 -19.44 -13.74
CA ASP A 61 -22.19 -18.78 -12.44
C ASP A 61 -20.82 -18.16 -12.17
N ILE A 62 -19.72 -18.81 -12.59
CA ILE A 62 -18.38 -18.21 -12.60
C ILE A 62 -18.35 -17.01 -13.54
N LYS A 63 -18.91 -17.11 -14.76
CA LYS A 63 -18.99 -16.01 -15.72
C LYS A 63 -19.75 -14.83 -15.13
N ASN A 64 -20.82 -15.05 -14.40
CA ASN A 64 -21.65 -14.02 -13.79
C ASN A 64 -20.97 -13.41 -12.55
N HIS A 65 -20.43 -14.24 -11.66
CA HIS A 65 -19.81 -13.83 -10.40
C HIS A 65 -18.46 -13.12 -10.62
N PHE A 66 -17.66 -13.63 -11.56
CA PHE A 66 -16.35 -13.10 -11.91
C PHE A 66 -16.34 -12.41 -13.28
N ILE A 67 -17.49 -11.88 -13.72
CA ILE A 67 -17.60 -11.11 -14.97
C ILE A 67 -16.58 -9.95 -14.99
N GLY A 68 -16.22 -9.48 -13.79
CA GLY A 68 -15.16 -8.52 -13.42
C GLY A 68 -13.73 -8.77 -13.83
N PHE A 69 -13.38 -10.05 -13.95
CA PHE A 69 -12.00 -10.53 -13.86
C PHE A 69 -11.59 -11.35 -15.10
N ARG A 70 -12.38 -11.28 -16.18
CA ARG A 70 -12.14 -11.97 -17.44
C ARG A 70 -11.88 -10.98 -18.57
N GLU A 71 -10.86 -11.25 -19.39
CA GLU A 71 -10.66 -10.53 -20.64
C GLU A 71 -11.78 -10.88 -21.63
N GLN A 72 -12.49 -9.86 -22.13
CA GLN A 72 -13.68 -10.07 -22.97
C GLN A 72 -13.35 -10.69 -24.33
N GLU A 73 -12.17 -10.39 -24.89
CA GLU A 73 -11.77 -10.90 -26.22
C GLU A 73 -11.28 -12.36 -26.17
N ASN A 74 -10.39 -12.71 -25.24
CA ASN A 74 -9.75 -14.03 -25.23
C ASN A 74 -10.35 -15.04 -24.24
N ARG A 75 -11.33 -14.63 -23.41
CA ARG A 75 -11.87 -15.43 -22.29
C ARG A 75 -10.80 -15.89 -21.29
N GLU A 76 -9.64 -15.23 -21.31
CA GLU A 76 -8.53 -15.51 -20.43
C GLU A 76 -8.79 -14.88 -19.06
N ILE A 77 -8.37 -15.59 -18.02
CA ILE A 77 -8.36 -15.08 -16.66
C ILE A 77 -6.91 -14.76 -16.36
N TYR A 78 -6.66 -13.49 -16.14
CA TYR A 78 -5.36 -13.07 -15.68
C TYR A 78 -5.23 -13.39 -14.19
N PHE A 79 -4.64 -14.54 -13.89
CA PHE A 79 -4.15 -14.82 -12.56
C PHE A 79 -2.79 -14.14 -12.42
N TYR A 80 -2.83 -12.81 -12.35
CA TYR A 80 -1.67 -12.10 -11.85
C TYR A 80 -1.38 -12.54 -10.40
N ASN A 81 -2.37 -13.01 -9.62
CA ASN A 81 -2.29 -13.21 -8.17
C ASN A 81 -2.83 -14.56 -7.62
N PRO A 82 -2.09 -15.28 -6.73
CA PRO A 82 -2.54 -16.39 -5.91
C PRO A 82 -3.86 -16.14 -5.24
N SER A 83 -4.10 -14.94 -4.70
CA SER A 83 -5.37 -14.65 -4.03
C SER A 83 -6.55 -14.60 -4.98
N LEU A 84 -6.36 -14.26 -6.26
CA LEU A 84 -7.42 -14.37 -7.26
C LEU A 84 -7.66 -15.84 -7.60
N PHE A 85 -6.59 -16.62 -7.75
CA PHE A 85 -6.66 -18.08 -7.92
C PHE A 85 -7.42 -18.73 -6.77
N ASP A 86 -7.07 -18.41 -5.53
CA ASP A 86 -7.74 -18.89 -4.33
C ASP A 86 -9.21 -18.45 -4.32
N MET A 87 -9.55 -17.21 -4.70
CA MET A 87 -10.97 -16.81 -4.82
C MET A 87 -11.75 -17.64 -5.84
N TYR A 88 -11.18 -17.96 -7.01
CA TYR A 88 -11.83 -18.85 -7.98
C TYR A 88 -11.97 -20.26 -7.41
N VAL A 89 -10.91 -20.81 -6.81
CA VAL A 89 -10.90 -22.15 -6.21
C VAL A 89 -11.90 -22.25 -5.06
N ASP A 90 -11.98 -21.25 -4.19
CA ASP A 90 -12.91 -21.17 -3.06
C ASP A 90 -14.36 -21.08 -3.55
N PHE A 91 -14.63 -20.24 -4.56
CA PHE A 91 -15.95 -20.15 -5.18
C PHE A 91 -16.36 -21.48 -5.79
N ILE A 92 -15.47 -22.11 -6.57
CA ILE A 92 -15.74 -23.40 -7.21
C ILE A 92 -15.98 -24.48 -6.15
N SER A 93 -15.13 -24.53 -5.12
CA SER A 93 -15.20 -25.55 -4.06
C SER A 93 -16.44 -25.38 -3.16
N SER A 94 -16.98 -24.16 -3.07
CA SER A 94 -18.20 -23.85 -2.31
C SER A 94 -19.47 -23.91 -3.16
N HIS A 95 -19.36 -24.21 -4.47
CA HIS A 95 -20.50 -24.20 -5.38
C HIS A 95 -21.37 -25.44 -5.22
N ALA A 96 -22.70 -25.30 -5.35
CA ALA A 96 -23.64 -26.42 -5.23
C ALA A 96 -23.42 -27.55 -6.27
N CYS A 97 -22.76 -27.23 -7.38
CA CYS A 97 -22.42 -28.21 -8.43
C CYS A 97 -21.09 -28.93 -8.21
N PHE A 98 -20.33 -28.58 -7.16
CA PHE A 98 -19.04 -29.20 -6.87
C PHE A 98 -19.23 -30.61 -6.30
N ILE A 99 -18.50 -31.59 -6.83
CA ILE A 99 -18.51 -32.97 -6.33
C ILE A 99 -17.21 -33.27 -5.60
N ALA A 100 -16.07 -33.17 -6.29
CA ALA A 100 -14.77 -33.51 -5.72
C ALA A 100 -13.63 -32.78 -6.42
N ARG A 101 -12.58 -32.44 -5.67
CA ARG A 101 -11.32 -31.92 -6.21
C ARG A 101 -10.44 -33.08 -6.68
N LEU A 102 -9.88 -32.98 -7.89
CA LEU A 102 -9.05 -34.03 -8.49
C LEU A 102 -7.56 -33.66 -8.42
N ASP A 103 -7.18 -32.47 -8.90
CA ASP A 103 -5.83 -31.92 -8.77
C ASP A 103 -5.85 -30.49 -8.23
N TYR A 104 -4.85 -30.16 -7.40
CA TYR A 104 -4.58 -28.80 -6.93
C TYR A 104 -3.08 -28.61 -6.80
N LYS A 105 -2.54 -27.71 -7.63
CA LYS A 105 -1.19 -27.17 -7.46
C LYS A 105 -1.35 -25.77 -6.88
N PRO A 106 -1.12 -25.57 -5.56
CA PRO A 106 -1.14 -24.24 -5.01
C PRO A 106 -0.11 -23.37 -5.72
N PRO A 107 -0.37 -22.07 -5.88
CA PRO A 107 0.65 -21.11 -6.27
C PRO A 107 1.84 -21.27 -5.32
N LYS A 108 3.07 -21.31 -5.84
CA LYS A 108 4.24 -21.47 -4.98
C LYS A 108 4.29 -20.30 -4.01
N ASP A 109 4.16 -20.60 -2.72
CA ASP A 109 4.31 -19.60 -1.65
C ASP A 109 5.64 -18.86 -1.81
N LYS A 110 5.62 -17.56 -1.48
CA LYS A 110 6.83 -16.75 -1.35
C LYS A 110 7.80 -17.50 -0.45
N LYS A 111 8.95 -17.93 -0.98
CA LYS A 111 10.11 -18.20 -0.13
C LYS A 111 10.53 -16.87 0.48
N ILE A 112 9.90 -16.49 1.59
CA ILE A 112 10.39 -15.42 2.45
C ILE A 112 11.73 -15.93 2.95
N VAL A 113 12.81 -15.42 2.35
CA VAL A 113 14.15 -15.67 2.87
C VAL A 113 14.12 -15.14 4.29
N LYS A 114 14.31 -16.04 5.27
CA LYS A 114 14.34 -15.66 6.69
C LYS A 114 15.27 -14.45 6.83
N PRO A 115 14.88 -13.43 7.61
CA PRO A 115 15.76 -12.29 7.84
C PRO A 115 17.11 -12.82 8.28
N LEU A 116 18.19 -12.32 7.65
CA LEU A 116 19.54 -12.53 8.16
C LEU A 116 19.49 -12.25 9.65
N THR A 117 19.80 -13.26 10.46
CA THR A 117 19.90 -13.16 11.92
C THR A 117 20.92 -12.08 12.23
N THR A 118 20.45 -10.86 12.35
CA THR A 118 21.26 -9.71 12.70
C THR A 118 21.29 -9.70 14.22
N ARG A 119 22.51 -9.81 14.78
CA ARG A 119 22.73 -9.77 16.24
C ARG A 119 22.03 -8.55 16.85
N SER A 120 21.62 -8.65 18.12
CA SER A 120 20.84 -7.60 18.79
C SER A 120 21.62 -6.28 18.86
N MET A 121 20.93 -5.16 19.12
CA MET A 121 21.57 -3.84 19.26
C MET A 121 22.67 -3.83 20.33
N GLN A 122 22.49 -4.59 21.41
CA GLN A 122 23.47 -4.72 22.50
C GLN A 122 24.71 -5.47 22.01
N ASP A 123 24.53 -6.52 21.21
CA ASP A 123 25.62 -7.35 20.68
C ASP A 123 26.50 -6.63 19.65
N ARG A 124 26.02 -5.52 19.08
CA ARG A 124 26.74 -4.75 18.04
C ARG A 124 27.40 -3.48 18.56
N GLY A 125 27.20 -3.12 19.83
CA GLY A 125 27.78 -1.90 20.43
C GLY A 125 27.32 -0.59 19.77
N VAL A 126 26.18 -0.59 19.05
CA VAL A 126 25.72 0.57 18.27
C VAL A 126 24.59 1.28 19.00
N THR A 127 24.76 2.58 19.27
CA THR A 127 23.68 3.39 19.86
C THR A 127 22.57 3.68 18.84
N ARG A 128 21.32 3.82 19.32
CA ARG A 128 20.15 4.13 18.48
C ARG A 128 20.35 5.38 17.60
N LYS A 129 21.11 6.36 18.10
CA LYS A 129 21.49 7.59 17.36
C LYS A 129 22.36 7.28 16.14
N LEU A 130 23.40 6.45 16.32
CA LEU A 130 24.36 6.10 15.26
C LEU A 130 23.72 5.27 14.12
N LEU A 131 22.67 4.50 14.42
CA LEU A 131 21.87 3.77 13.43
C LEU A 131 20.98 4.70 12.58
N LEU A 132 20.34 5.69 13.21
CA LEU A 132 19.55 6.70 12.51
C LEU A 132 20.44 7.55 11.58
N ASP A 133 21.63 7.92 12.05
CA ASP A 133 22.64 8.66 11.26
C ASP A 133 23.25 7.82 10.11
N LYS A 134 23.21 6.48 10.21
CA LYS A 134 23.61 5.56 9.13
C LYS A 134 22.48 5.30 8.15
N ALA A 135 21.22 5.22 8.60
CA ALA A 135 20.05 5.08 7.74
C ALA A 135 19.86 6.32 6.83
N MET A 136 20.26 7.50 7.29
CA MET A 136 20.31 8.71 6.45
C MET A 136 21.34 8.66 5.30
N ARG A 137 22.30 7.72 5.33
CA ARG A 137 23.43 7.67 4.38
C ARG A 137 23.25 6.69 3.21
N TYR A 138 22.20 5.88 3.19
CA TYR A 138 21.95 4.93 2.10
C TYR A 138 20.66 5.30 1.35
N PRO A 139 20.77 5.90 0.15
CA PRO A 139 19.63 6.35 -0.65
C PRO A 139 19.02 5.21 -1.46
N ASN A 140 18.71 4.08 -0.82
CA ASN A 140 17.94 3.02 -1.47
C ASN A 140 16.46 3.27 -1.17
N ASP A 141 15.81 4.11 -1.98
CA ASP A 141 14.40 4.52 -1.81
C ASP A 141 13.39 3.50 -2.35
N GLU A 142 13.84 2.38 -2.93
CA GLU A 142 12.97 1.31 -3.41
C GLU A 142 12.53 0.38 -2.26
N PHE A 143 11.54 0.84 -1.51
CA PHE A 143 10.86 0.07 -0.47
C PHE A 143 9.47 -0.35 -0.94
N TYR A 144 9.27 -1.65 -1.15
CA TYR A 144 7.97 -2.22 -1.51
C TYR A 144 7.13 -2.45 -0.25
N THR A 145 5.93 -1.87 -0.25
CA THR A 145 4.95 -2.03 0.82
C THR A 145 4.39 -3.44 0.81
N ARG A 146 4.13 -4.01 1.99
CA ARG A 146 3.53 -5.34 2.10
C ARG A 146 2.00 -5.26 2.02
N TYR A 147 1.38 -6.30 1.47
CA TYR A 147 -0.07 -6.35 1.25
C TYR A 147 -0.84 -6.26 2.57
N GLU A 148 -0.40 -6.99 3.58
CA GLU A 148 -1.03 -7.02 4.90
C GLU A 148 -1.07 -5.65 5.58
N ASP A 149 -0.09 -4.79 5.33
CA ASP A 149 -0.05 -3.43 5.89
C ASP A 149 -1.08 -2.52 5.19
N VAL A 150 -1.22 -2.64 3.86
CA VAL A 150 -2.25 -1.92 3.08
C VAL A 150 -3.65 -2.38 3.46
N GLU A 151 -3.90 -3.69 3.50
CA GLU A 151 -5.21 -4.25 3.86
C GLU A 151 -5.63 -3.82 5.27
N LYS A 152 -4.71 -3.88 6.23
CA LYS A 152 -4.95 -3.47 7.62
C LYS A 152 -5.31 -2.00 7.75
N GLU A 153 -4.70 -1.13 6.94
CA GLU A 153 -5.03 0.29 6.90
C GLU A 153 -6.41 0.52 6.25
N PHE A 154 -6.62 -0.01 5.05
CA PHE A 154 -7.84 0.24 4.29
C PHE A 154 -9.10 -0.34 4.95
N ALA A 155 -8.98 -1.43 5.72
CA ALA A 155 -10.06 -1.97 6.53
C ALA A 155 -10.60 -1.00 7.59
N LYS A 156 -9.88 0.08 7.92
CA LYS A 156 -10.32 1.12 8.87
C LYS A 156 -11.19 2.20 8.25
N TYR A 157 -11.28 2.25 6.92
CA TYR A 157 -12.06 3.25 6.21
C TYR A 157 -13.43 2.68 5.81
N PRO A 158 -14.52 3.44 5.96
CA PRO A 158 -15.85 2.94 5.63
C PRO A 158 -15.98 2.72 4.13
N LEU A 159 -16.65 1.63 3.72
CA LEU A 159 -16.74 1.25 2.30
C LEU A 159 -17.33 2.34 1.40
N THR A 160 -18.15 3.22 1.98
CA THR A 160 -18.81 4.33 1.28
C THR A 160 -17.84 5.35 0.70
N ILE A 161 -16.60 5.48 1.21
CA ILE A 161 -15.64 6.44 0.63
C ILE A 161 -15.17 6.02 -0.77
N TRP A 162 -15.25 4.73 -1.09
CA TRP A 162 -14.71 4.16 -2.33
C TRP A 162 -15.76 4.10 -3.45
N LYS A 163 -17.04 4.08 -3.09
CA LYS A 163 -18.14 3.89 -4.03
C LYS A 163 -18.11 4.97 -5.13
N ASP A 164 -18.18 4.52 -6.38
CA ASP A 164 -18.22 5.34 -7.60
C ASP A 164 -16.99 6.27 -7.75
N LYS A 165 -15.87 5.94 -7.08
CA LYS A 165 -14.62 6.74 -7.13
C LYS A 165 -13.60 6.21 -8.13
N CYS A 166 -12.82 7.15 -8.67
CA CYS A 166 -11.57 6.88 -9.35
C CYS A 166 -10.42 6.89 -8.35
N VAL A 167 -9.80 5.73 -8.13
CA VAL A 167 -8.58 5.61 -7.33
C VAL A 167 -7.35 5.71 -8.21
N PHE A 168 -6.37 6.51 -7.79
CA PHE A 168 -5.08 6.64 -8.47
C PHE A 168 -3.95 6.12 -7.58
N CYS A 169 -3.30 5.04 -8.02
CA CYS A 169 -2.08 4.50 -7.43
C CYS A 169 -0.87 4.94 -8.26
N ASN A 170 -0.31 6.10 -7.91
CA ASN A 170 0.81 6.68 -8.65
C ASN A 170 2.12 5.95 -8.32
N CYS A 171 2.97 5.69 -9.31
CA CYS A 171 4.23 4.94 -9.17
C CYS A 171 4.03 3.52 -8.58
N ASP A 172 2.83 2.96 -8.68
CA ASP A 172 2.48 1.64 -8.19
C ASP A 172 2.22 0.70 -9.36
N ASP A 173 3.14 -0.22 -9.61
CA ASP A 173 3.03 -1.18 -10.71
C ASP A 173 1.96 -2.27 -10.42
N PRO A 174 0.88 -2.39 -11.22
CA PRO A 174 -0.12 -3.45 -11.04
C PRO A 174 0.31 -4.83 -11.56
N VAL A 175 1.25 -4.91 -12.50
CA VAL A 175 1.59 -6.13 -13.25
C VAL A 175 2.97 -6.67 -12.88
N GLY A 176 3.88 -5.79 -12.45
CA GLY A 176 5.27 -6.11 -12.16
C GLY A 176 6.11 -6.41 -13.42
N GLN A 177 7.43 -6.39 -13.30
CA GLN A 177 8.36 -6.67 -14.41
C GLN A 177 8.31 -8.14 -14.84
N LYS A 178 8.12 -9.06 -13.90
CA LYS A 178 8.01 -10.51 -14.16
C LYS A 178 6.62 -10.91 -14.66
N ARG A 179 5.69 -9.96 -14.70
CA ARG A 179 4.28 -10.19 -15.03
C ARG A 179 3.68 -11.30 -14.16
N ASP A 180 4.08 -11.38 -12.90
CA ASP A 180 3.45 -12.20 -11.88
C ASP A 180 3.31 -11.37 -10.58
N HIS A 181 2.40 -11.73 -9.68
CA HIS A 181 2.18 -11.06 -8.38
C HIS A 181 3.41 -10.93 -7.49
N THR A 182 4.55 -11.55 -7.85
CA THR A 182 5.71 -11.49 -6.98
C THR A 182 6.33 -10.10 -6.95
N ASP A 183 6.03 -9.24 -7.92
CA ASP A 183 6.51 -7.86 -8.02
C ASP A 183 5.42 -6.79 -8.27
N SER A 184 4.14 -7.11 -8.07
CA SER A 184 3.06 -6.10 -8.07
C SER A 184 3.05 -5.26 -6.79
N SER A 185 2.71 -3.97 -6.92
CA SER A 185 2.46 -3.09 -5.79
C SER A 185 1.28 -3.60 -4.94
N ALA A 186 1.46 -3.60 -3.62
CA ALA A 186 0.42 -3.92 -2.65
C ALA A 186 -0.83 -3.03 -2.79
N PHE A 187 -0.67 -1.75 -3.16
CA PHE A 187 -1.79 -0.83 -3.36
C PHE A 187 -2.62 -1.22 -4.57
N ALA A 188 -1.97 -1.35 -5.73
CA ALA A 188 -2.61 -1.78 -6.96
C ALA A 188 -3.31 -3.15 -6.77
N LEU A 189 -2.61 -4.10 -6.15
CA LEU A 189 -3.13 -5.43 -5.88
C LEU A 189 -4.39 -5.42 -5.02
N TYR A 190 -4.43 -4.57 -3.98
CA TYR A 190 -5.61 -4.45 -3.13
C TYR A 190 -6.82 -3.97 -3.93
N PHE A 191 -6.67 -2.89 -4.71
CA PHE A 191 -7.81 -2.34 -5.45
C PHE A 191 -8.27 -3.24 -6.58
N LEU A 192 -7.35 -3.95 -7.25
CA LEU A 192 -7.72 -4.97 -8.23
C LEU A 192 -8.52 -6.10 -7.58
N LYS A 193 -8.07 -6.64 -6.44
CA LYS A 193 -8.77 -7.73 -5.71
C LYS A 193 -10.17 -7.30 -5.24
N HIS A 194 -10.30 -6.05 -4.81
CA HIS A 194 -11.52 -5.55 -4.16
C HIS A 194 -12.37 -4.63 -5.04
N PHE A 195 -12.09 -4.52 -6.34
CA PHE A 195 -12.69 -3.53 -7.25
C PHE A 195 -14.23 -3.52 -7.18
N HIS A 196 -14.86 -4.68 -7.34
CA HIS A 196 -16.32 -4.82 -7.29
C HIS A 196 -16.87 -4.69 -5.87
N ARG A 197 -16.19 -5.26 -4.87
CA ARG A 197 -16.60 -5.17 -3.46
C ARG A 197 -16.64 -3.72 -2.98
N LEU A 198 -15.68 -2.91 -3.41
CA LEU A 198 -15.58 -1.48 -3.11
C LEU A 198 -16.51 -0.63 -3.98
N LYS A 199 -17.10 -1.21 -5.03
CA LYS A 199 -17.90 -0.49 -6.05
C LYS A 199 -17.12 0.67 -6.65
N LEU A 200 -15.85 0.43 -6.98
CA LEU A 200 -15.00 1.43 -7.61
C LEU A 200 -15.49 1.71 -9.04
N LYS A 201 -15.42 2.98 -9.45
CA LYS A 201 -15.67 3.38 -10.83
C LYS A 201 -14.48 3.03 -11.70
N LYS A 202 -13.29 3.47 -11.26
CA LYS A 202 -12.05 3.36 -12.03
C LYS A 202 -10.84 3.19 -11.10
N LEU A 203 -9.85 2.44 -11.54
CA LEU A 203 -8.52 2.35 -10.94
C LEU A 203 -7.50 2.75 -12.01
N ILE A 204 -6.65 3.70 -11.69
CA ILE A 204 -5.52 4.10 -12.55
C ILE A 204 -4.24 3.83 -11.77
N CYS A 205 -3.26 3.20 -12.42
CA CYS A 205 -1.94 2.96 -11.86
C CYS A 205 -0.87 3.43 -12.85
N THR A 206 0.23 3.98 -12.35
CA THR A 206 1.38 4.35 -13.19
C THR A 206 2.60 3.54 -12.78
N HIS A 207 3.25 2.89 -13.74
CA HIS A 207 4.50 2.18 -13.52
C HIS A 207 5.67 3.13 -13.76
N TYR A 208 6.52 3.29 -12.74
CA TYR A 208 7.76 4.05 -12.85
C TYR A 208 8.90 3.15 -13.33
N SER A 209 9.53 3.49 -14.46
CA SER A 209 10.59 2.71 -15.09
C SER A 209 12.02 3.10 -14.67
N GLY A 210 12.17 4.07 -13.75
CA GLY A 210 13.47 4.69 -13.48
C GLY A 210 13.80 5.85 -14.44
N GLY A 211 14.90 6.54 -14.18
CA GLY A 211 15.44 7.58 -15.06
C GLY A 211 16.09 6.99 -16.31
N ILE A 212 16.09 7.77 -17.40
CA ILE A 212 16.86 7.48 -18.62
C ILE A 212 18.34 7.64 -18.27
N ASP A 213 19.16 6.62 -18.49
CA ASP A 213 20.62 6.67 -18.31
C ASP A 213 21.36 6.26 -19.60
N LEU A 214 22.69 6.23 -19.56
CA LEU A 214 23.53 5.89 -20.73
C LEU A 214 23.26 4.48 -21.31
N PHE A 215 22.60 3.60 -20.55
CA PHE A 215 22.28 2.22 -20.96
C PHE A 215 20.77 2.02 -21.21
N ASN A 216 19.91 2.84 -20.60
CA ASN A 216 18.46 2.87 -20.80
C ASN A 216 18.05 4.02 -21.73
N THR A 217 18.02 3.74 -23.04
CA THR A 217 17.74 4.75 -24.08
C THR A 217 16.25 5.06 -24.29
N ARG A 218 15.33 4.39 -23.58
CA ARG A 218 13.88 4.64 -23.68
C ARG A 218 13.20 4.59 -22.31
N ALA A 219 12.36 5.57 -22.03
CA ALA A 219 11.42 5.51 -20.91
C ALA A 219 10.37 4.42 -21.20
N THR A 220 10.17 3.50 -20.26
CA THR A 220 9.22 2.37 -20.38
C THR A 220 8.08 2.46 -19.38
N GLY A 221 7.87 3.66 -18.82
CA GLY A 221 6.74 3.94 -17.96
C GLY A 221 5.43 3.72 -18.71
N TYR A 222 4.41 3.26 -17.98
CA TYR A 222 3.11 3.00 -18.57
C TYR A 222 1.99 3.31 -17.59
N ILE A 223 0.79 3.49 -18.15
CA ILE A 223 -0.43 3.77 -17.42
C ILE A 223 -1.33 2.55 -17.59
N PHE A 224 -1.71 1.95 -16.48
CA PHE A 224 -2.72 0.91 -16.43
C PHE A 224 -4.03 1.52 -15.94
N THR A 225 -5.12 1.30 -16.67
CA THR A 225 -6.46 1.74 -16.28
C THR A 225 -7.41 0.57 -16.26
N LYS A 226 -8.10 0.37 -15.14
CA LYS A 226 -9.27 -0.50 -15.02
C LYS A 226 -10.52 0.37 -14.88
N ASP A 227 -11.42 0.30 -15.85
CA ASP A 227 -12.71 0.98 -15.86
C ASP A 227 -13.82 -0.06 -16.04
N GLY A 228 -14.45 -0.44 -14.92
CA GLY A 228 -15.31 -1.62 -14.86
C GLY A 228 -14.56 -2.90 -15.29
N PHE A 229 -15.01 -3.48 -16.40
CA PHE A 229 -14.43 -4.69 -17.00
C PHE A 229 -13.29 -4.41 -17.98
N LYS A 230 -13.12 -3.16 -18.39
CA LYS A 230 -12.12 -2.78 -19.39
C LYS A 230 -10.79 -2.53 -18.69
N GLU A 231 -9.75 -3.22 -19.16
CA GLU A 231 -8.37 -2.99 -18.75
C GLU A 231 -7.60 -2.45 -19.95
N ILE A 232 -6.90 -1.33 -19.74
CA ILE A 232 -6.18 -0.61 -20.78
C ILE A 232 -4.76 -0.38 -20.27
N LYS A 233 -3.77 -0.76 -21.09
CA LYS A 233 -2.38 -0.38 -20.89
C LYS A 233 -1.99 0.63 -21.97
N ASN A 234 -1.61 1.83 -21.54
CA ASN A 234 -1.10 2.89 -22.41
C ASN A 234 0.38 3.10 -22.11
N GLU A 235 1.20 3.22 -23.16
CA GLU A 235 2.64 3.51 -23.07
C GLU A 235 2.91 4.84 -23.79
N PRO A 236 2.67 5.99 -23.13
CA PRO A 236 2.87 7.28 -23.79
C PRO A 236 4.35 7.47 -24.15
N PRO A 237 4.67 8.06 -25.31
CA PRO A 237 6.05 8.32 -25.70
C PRO A 237 6.78 9.18 -24.66
N ASN A 238 8.01 8.77 -24.30
CA ASN A 238 8.87 9.47 -23.33
C ASN A 238 8.29 9.60 -21.90
N TYR A 239 7.33 8.76 -21.53
CA TYR A 239 6.75 8.72 -20.20
C TYR A 239 7.53 7.78 -19.30
N THR A 240 8.06 8.28 -18.18
CA THR A 240 8.82 7.46 -17.22
C THR A 240 7.94 6.89 -16.12
N GLY A 241 6.70 7.37 -15.97
CA GLY A 241 5.85 7.03 -14.83
C GLY A 241 6.07 7.89 -13.59
N SER A 242 6.92 8.91 -13.67
CA SER A 242 7.17 9.84 -12.57
C SER A 242 5.90 10.60 -12.19
N PHE A 243 5.69 10.82 -10.90
CA PHE A 243 4.52 11.55 -10.41
C PHE A 243 4.48 13.03 -10.84
N GLU A 244 5.62 13.58 -11.26
CA GLU A 244 5.79 14.98 -11.67
C GLU A 244 5.50 15.20 -13.16
N GLU A 245 5.45 14.13 -13.95
CA GLU A 245 5.25 14.23 -15.39
C GLU A 245 3.83 14.68 -15.73
N LYS A 246 3.72 15.39 -16.87
CA LYS A 246 2.47 16.01 -17.34
C LYS A 246 1.28 15.06 -17.29
N GLU A 247 1.47 13.81 -17.70
CA GLU A 247 0.40 12.82 -17.74
C GLU A 247 -0.01 12.33 -16.34
N SER A 248 0.94 12.11 -15.44
CA SER A 248 0.67 11.79 -14.04
C SER A 248 -0.08 12.93 -13.33
N VAL A 249 0.32 14.17 -13.60
CA VAL A 249 -0.31 15.38 -13.06
C VAL A 249 -1.71 15.59 -13.66
N ARG A 250 -1.90 15.29 -14.95
CA ARG A 250 -3.22 15.30 -15.62
C ARG A 250 -4.17 14.30 -14.94
N ILE A 251 -3.74 13.04 -14.80
CA ILE A 251 -4.52 11.99 -14.12
C ILE A 251 -4.88 12.43 -12.70
N LEU A 252 -3.91 12.93 -11.94
CA LEU A 252 -4.12 13.42 -10.57
C LEU A 252 -5.20 14.51 -10.52
N ASN A 253 -5.14 15.50 -11.39
CA ASN A 253 -6.02 16.68 -11.31
C ASN A 253 -7.40 16.42 -11.94
N GLU A 254 -7.44 15.75 -13.07
CA GLU A 254 -8.65 15.63 -13.91
C GLU A 254 -9.44 14.35 -13.63
N GLU A 255 -8.78 13.24 -13.30
CA GLU A 255 -9.46 11.93 -13.21
C GLU A 255 -9.56 11.40 -11.77
N ALA A 256 -8.52 11.57 -10.96
CA ALA A 256 -8.48 10.98 -9.63
C ALA A 256 -9.50 11.63 -8.68
N ASP A 257 -10.15 10.80 -7.86
CA ASP A 257 -10.91 11.22 -6.68
C ASP A 257 -10.10 10.98 -5.40
N ILE A 258 -9.41 9.83 -5.34
CA ILE A 258 -8.62 9.38 -4.19
C ILE A 258 -7.25 8.88 -4.67
N VAL A 259 -6.17 9.33 -4.04
CA VAL A 259 -4.81 8.88 -4.31
C VAL A 259 -4.35 7.91 -3.21
N CYS A 260 -3.82 6.75 -3.58
CA CYS A 260 -3.38 5.74 -2.63
C CYS A 260 -2.04 5.14 -3.06
N THR A 261 -0.95 5.39 -2.32
CA THR A 261 0.40 4.97 -2.74
C THR A 261 1.44 5.02 -1.60
N ASN A 262 2.62 4.43 -1.84
CA ASN A 262 3.84 4.67 -1.08
C ASN A 262 4.84 5.49 -1.94
N PRO A 263 4.78 6.83 -1.93
CA PRO A 263 5.71 7.66 -2.69
C PRO A 263 7.16 7.53 -2.17
N PRO A 264 8.16 7.81 -3.00
CA PRO A 264 9.57 7.82 -2.57
C PRO A 264 9.79 8.84 -1.44
N PHE A 265 10.43 8.40 -0.35
CA PHE A 265 10.59 9.23 0.85
C PHE A 265 11.49 10.44 0.60
N SER A 266 12.48 10.33 -0.29
CA SER A 266 13.37 11.44 -0.68
C SER A 266 12.66 12.58 -1.38
N LYS A 267 11.55 12.32 -2.10
CA LYS A 267 10.72 13.33 -2.78
C LYS A 267 9.40 13.60 -2.05
N ALA A 268 9.32 13.28 -0.76
CA ALA A 268 8.07 13.39 -0.02
C ALA A 268 7.54 14.83 0.03
N THR A 269 8.43 15.84 0.11
CA THR A 269 8.01 17.25 0.18
C THR A 269 7.29 17.68 -1.09
N GLU A 270 7.89 17.41 -2.24
CA GLU A 270 7.37 17.71 -3.58
C GLU A 270 6.06 16.95 -3.82
N TYR A 271 6.04 15.66 -3.46
CA TYR A 271 4.85 14.82 -3.60
C TYR A 271 3.67 15.34 -2.76
N TRP A 272 3.89 15.68 -1.49
CA TRP A 272 2.85 16.24 -0.62
C TRP A 272 2.35 17.60 -1.13
N GLN A 273 3.25 18.47 -1.60
CA GLN A 273 2.85 19.75 -2.18
C GLN A 273 1.91 19.56 -3.38
N LEU A 274 2.25 18.67 -4.31
CA LEU A 274 1.43 18.33 -5.46
C LEU A 274 0.06 17.78 -5.03
N LEU A 275 0.07 16.83 -4.08
CA LEU A 275 -1.14 16.16 -3.60
C LEU A 275 -2.08 17.12 -2.87
N ILE A 276 -1.56 17.95 -1.97
CA ILE A 276 -2.34 18.95 -1.23
C ILE A 276 -2.91 20.01 -2.19
N LYS A 277 -2.12 20.45 -3.19
CA LYS A 277 -2.55 21.40 -4.23
C LYS A 277 -3.70 20.84 -5.08
N SER A 278 -3.68 19.54 -5.38
CA SER A 278 -4.74 18.88 -6.17
C SER A 278 -6.11 18.85 -5.46
N LYS A 279 -6.13 19.06 -4.13
CA LYS A 279 -7.31 18.95 -3.25
C LYS A 279 -8.00 17.58 -3.27
N LYS A 280 -7.42 16.56 -3.92
CA LYS A 280 -7.95 15.19 -3.96
C LYS A 280 -7.85 14.55 -2.59
N LYS A 281 -8.66 13.52 -2.37
CA LYS A 281 -8.53 12.70 -1.15
C LYS A 281 -7.31 11.81 -1.27
N PHE A 282 -6.70 11.42 -0.15
CA PHE A 282 -5.56 10.53 -0.20
C PHE A 282 -5.37 9.66 1.04
N ILE A 283 -4.72 8.52 0.85
CA ILE A 283 -4.14 7.67 1.89
C ILE A 283 -2.76 7.22 1.39
N ILE A 284 -1.69 7.79 1.93
CA ILE A 284 -0.32 7.54 1.47
C ILE A 284 0.58 7.09 2.60
N ILE A 285 1.69 6.43 2.30
CA ILE A 285 2.74 6.16 3.30
C ILE A 285 3.80 7.25 3.21
N SER A 286 4.32 7.69 4.36
CA SER A 286 5.48 8.57 4.40
C SER A 286 6.26 8.39 5.70
N ASN A 287 7.37 9.11 5.86
CA ASN A 287 8.19 8.98 7.06
C ASN A 287 7.42 9.44 8.31
N ILE A 288 7.52 8.69 9.41
CA ILE A 288 6.88 9.00 10.70
C ILE A 288 7.22 10.40 11.22
N THR A 289 8.40 10.93 10.86
CA THR A 289 8.89 12.23 11.34
C THR A 289 8.29 13.40 10.57
N ASN A 290 7.58 13.17 9.46
CA ASN A 290 7.01 14.26 8.66
C ASN A 290 6.08 15.13 9.49
N CYS A 291 5.31 14.55 10.42
CA CYS A 291 4.43 15.32 11.31
C CYS A 291 5.14 16.29 12.28
N VAL A 292 6.48 16.27 12.37
CA VAL A 292 7.29 17.20 13.15
C VAL A 292 8.39 17.86 12.32
N ASN A 293 8.32 17.77 10.99
CA ASN A 293 9.26 18.40 10.07
C ASN A 293 8.62 19.66 9.48
N THR A 294 9.40 20.75 9.41
CA THR A 294 8.96 22.06 8.90
C THR A 294 8.26 21.99 7.53
N GLY A 295 8.67 21.10 6.63
CA GLY A 295 8.05 20.97 5.30
C GLY A 295 6.60 20.47 5.32
N PHE A 296 6.16 19.83 6.41
CA PHE A 296 4.84 19.20 6.48
C PHE A 296 3.98 19.68 7.67
N ILE A 297 4.59 20.21 8.74
CA ILE A 297 3.87 20.79 9.89
C ILE A 297 2.70 21.70 9.46
N PRO A 298 2.84 22.59 8.46
CA PRO A 298 1.74 23.44 8.01
C PRO A 298 0.50 22.66 7.57
N TYR A 299 0.64 21.45 7.03
CA TYR A 299 -0.51 20.64 6.62
C TYR A 299 -1.29 20.08 7.80
N PHE A 300 -0.62 19.74 8.90
CA PHE A 300 -1.28 19.28 10.13
C PHE A 300 -1.91 20.46 10.88
N ALA A 301 -1.17 21.57 11.02
CA ALA A 301 -1.66 22.77 11.69
C ALA A 301 -2.94 23.32 11.03
N ASN A 302 -2.98 23.31 9.70
CA ASN A 302 -4.11 23.82 8.91
C ASN A 302 -5.16 22.74 8.58
N LYS A 303 -5.16 21.60 9.29
CA LYS A 303 -6.13 20.50 9.11
C LYS A 303 -6.26 20.02 7.65
N LYS A 304 -5.16 20.02 6.90
CA LYS A 304 -5.07 19.51 5.53
C LYS A 304 -4.64 18.05 5.46
N ALA A 305 -4.01 17.54 6.52
CA ALA A 305 -3.61 16.14 6.64
C ALA A 305 -3.63 15.68 8.10
N TRP A 306 -3.76 14.37 8.28
CA TRP A 306 -3.74 13.66 9.56
C TRP A 306 -2.88 12.40 9.43
N ALA A 307 -2.43 11.87 10.56
CA ALA A 307 -1.91 10.51 10.60
C ALA A 307 -3.01 9.51 10.19
N GLY A 308 -2.68 8.49 9.43
CA GLY A 308 -3.50 7.30 9.22
C GLY A 308 -3.51 6.42 10.47
N TYR A 309 -4.15 5.26 10.40
CA TYR A 309 -4.37 4.39 11.57
C TYR A 309 -3.13 3.58 11.94
N ASN A 310 -2.34 3.16 10.96
CA ASN A 310 -1.26 2.21 11.15
C ASN A 310 0.13 2.78 10.82
N ARG A 311 1.11 2.30 11.58
CA ARG A 311 2.54 2.44 11.30
C ARG A 311 2.99 1.28 10.42
N VAL A 312 3.94 1.53 9.53
CA VAL A 312 4.57 0.53 8.66
C VAL A 312 6.07 0.53 8.95
N ASP A 313 6.56 -0.56 9.52
CA ASP A 313 7.96 -0.70 9.92
C ASP A 313 8.76 -1.67 9.05
N TRP A 314 8.07 -2.49 8.25
CA TRP A 314 8.66 -3.58 7.49
C TRP A 314 8.27 -3.46 6.03
N TYR A 315 9.29 -3.48 5.18
CA TYR A 315 9.19 -3.35 3.73
C TYR A 315 9.97 -4.47 3.07
N LEU A 316 9.75 -4.68 1.79
CA LEU A 316 10.58 -5.53 0.95
C LEU A 316 11.52 -4.65 0.12
N ASN A 317 12.77 -5.06 -0.04
CA ASN A 317 13.69 -4.44 -1.00
C ASN A 317 13.53 -5.10 -2.39
N PRO A 318 14.22 -4.64 -3.45
CA PRO A 318 14.16 -5.26 -4.79
C PRO A 318 14.59 -6.73 -4.85
N LYS A 319 15.32 -7.20 -3.82
CA LYS A 319 15.70 -8.61 -3.65
C LYS A 319 14.65 -9.43 -2.87
N MET A 320 13.48 -8.86 -2.59
CA MET A 320 12.38 -9.47 -1.83
C MET A 320 12.76 -9.83 -0.38
N GLN A 321 13.70 -9.09 0.21
CA GLN A 321 14.13 -9.27 1.59
C GLN A 321 13.47 -8.24 2.50
N LEU A 322 13.09 -8.67 3.71
CA LEU A 322 12.55 -7.77 4.71
C LEU A 322 13.60 -6.77 5.19
N VAL A 323 13.25 -5.49 5.09
CA VAL A 323 14.04 -4.36 5.57
C VAL A 323 13.17 -3.47 6.44
N GLN A 324 13.80 -2.72 7.36
CA GLN A 324 13.08 -1.77 8.20
C GLN A 324 13.20 -0.35 7.67
N ALA A 325 12.07 0.36 7.65
CA ALA A 325 12.02 1.79 7.45
C ALA A 325 10.91 2.39 8.33
N ALA A 326 11.02 3.67 8.68
CA ALA A 326 10.11 4.29 9.63
C ALA A 326 8.92 4.96 8.93
N GLY A 327 7.98 4.16 8.45
CA GLY A 327 6.79 4.64 7.75
C GLY A 327 5.53 4.73 8.62
N HIS A 328 4.62 5.61 8.22
CA HIS A 328 3.27 5.71 8.78
C HIS A 328 2.32 6.10 7.64
N PHE A 329 1.07 5.63 7.70
CA PHE A 329 0.05 6.10 6.77
C PHE A 329 -0.32 7.56 7.08
N PHE A 330 -0.66 8.37 6.09
CA PHE A 330 -1.13 9.74 6.22
C PHE A 330 -2.30 9.95 5.28
N THR A 331 -3.26 10.77 5.70
CA THR A 331 -4.51 10.93 4.95
C THR A 331 -5.09 12.33 5.14
N ASN A 332 -5.91 12.77 4.19
CA ASN A 332 -6.83 13.90 4.36
C ASN A 332 -8.32 13.46 4.38
N ILE A 333 -8.56 12.18 4.64
CA ILE A 333 -9.88 11.61 4.91
C ILE A 333 -10.09 11.64 6.42
N THR A 334 -11.29 12.04 6.84
CA THR A 334 -11.64 12.16 8.25
C THR A 334 -11.41 10.84 8.99
N ILE A 335 -10.59 10.91 10.04
CA ILE A 335 -10.31 9.78 10.93
C ILE A 335 -11.42 9.71 12.00
N LYS A 336 -11.98 8.52 12.20
CA LYS A 336 -12.96 8.26 13.27
C LYS A 336 -12.42 7.18 14.20
N ASN A 337 -12.64 7.33 15.50
CA ASN A 337 -12.32 6.31 16.51
C ASN A 337 -10.88 5.77 16.41
N ARG A 338 -9.90 6.68 16.27
CA ARG A 338 -8.47 6.32 16.16
C ARG A 338 -8.07 5.42 17.34
N PRO A 339 -7.74 4.13 17.13
CA PRO A 339 -7.44 3.21 18.24
C PRO A 339 -6.19 3.58 19.02
N THR A 340 -5.29 4.39 18.44
CA THR A 340 -4.05 4.83 19.08
C THR A 340 -4.23 6.00 20.05
N ILE A 341 -5.41 6.64 20.09
CA ILE A 341 -5.72 7.68 21.10
C ILE A 341 -5.58 7.12 22.52
N LYS A 342 -5.95 5.85 22.74
CA LYS A 342 -5.79 5.17 24.05
C LYS A 342 -4.34 5.08 24.55
N ARG A 343 -3.36 5.35 23.68
CA ARG A 343 -1.93 5.41 24.05
C ARG A 343 -1.54 6.77 24.60
N LEU A 344 -2.34 7.81 24.37
CA LEU A 344 -2.18 9.12 25.00
C LEU A 344 -2.58 8.99 26.48
N LYS A 345 -1.83 9.66 27.34
CA LYS A 345 -1.99 9.64 28.79
C LYS A 345 -2.26 11.06 29.26
N PHE A 346 -3.54 11.38 29.40
CA PHE A 346 -4.02 12.67 29.86
C PHE A 346 -3.96 12.70 31.39
N LEU A 347 -3.09 13.53 31.95
CA LEU A 347 -2.89 13.66 33.41
C LEU A 347 -2.65 15.13 33.76
N PRO A 348 -2.92 15.57 35.00
CA PRO A 348 -2.38 16.80 35.54
C PRO A 348 -0.85 16.86 35.43
N LEU A 349 -0.28 18.05 35.22
CA LEU A 349 1.17 18.22 34.98
C LEU A 349 2.02 17.72 36.16
N ASN A 350 1.53 17.89 37.39
CA ASN A 350 2.21 17.40 38.59
C ASN A 350 2.27 15.86 38.65
N GLU A 351 1.27 15.17 38.12
CA GLU A 351 1.18 13.69 38.08
C GLU A 351 2.01 13.05 36.96
N ILE A 352 2.43 13.82 35.94
CA ILE A 352 3.33 13.31 34.91
C ILE A 352 4.71 13.02 35.55
N PRO A 353 5.27 11.80 35.41
CA PRO A 353 6.57 11.48 36.02
C PRO A 353 7.70 12.37 35.49
N ASP A 354 8.60 12.82 36.37
CA ASP A 354 9.72 13.74 36.07
C ASP A 354 10.66 13.24 34.96
N VAL A 355 10.76 11.92 34.77
CA VAL A 355 11.53 11.35 33.66
C VAL A 355 10.93 11.66 32.28
N PHE A 356 9.64 12.00 32.22
CA PHE A 356 8.90 12.28 30.99
C PHE A 356 8.50 13.74 30.82
N LYS A 357 8.62 14.59 31.84
CA LYS A 357 8.46 16.04 31.78
C LYS A 357 9.77 16.75 32.07
N LYS A 358 10.19 17.67 31.22
CA LYS A 358 11.40 18.48 31.41
C LYS A 358 11.16 19.88 30.87
N TYR A 359 11.94 20.85 31.34
CA TYR A 359 12.03 22.16 30.72
C TYR A 359 13.35 22.25 29.95
N ASP A 360 13.31 22.85 28.77
CA ASP A 360 14.52 23.20 28.05
C ASP A 360 15.10 24.53 28.55
N ASP A 361 16.25 24.91 27.99
CA ASP A 361 16.99 26.12 28.36
C ASP A 361 16.16 27.41 28.14
N SER A 362 15.11 27.36 27.31
CA SER A 362 14.19 28.47 27.07
C SER A 362 12.99 28.50 28.04
N GLY A 363 12.88 27.52 28.93
CA GLY A 363 11.73 27.35 29.81
C GLY A 363 10.50 26.73 29.14
N THR A 364 10.64 26.12 27.96
CA THR A 364 9.54 25.42 27.29
C THR A 364 9.40 24.00 27.86
N LEU A 365 8.17 23.60 28.18
CA LEU A 365 7.88 22.25 28.67
C LEU A 365 7.99 21.22 27.54
N LEU A 366 8.74 20.14 27.77
CA LEU A 366 8.85 18.97 26.91
C LEU A 366 8.16 17.78 27.56
N VAL A 367 7.25 17.15 26.84
CA VAL A 367 6.55 15.96 27.32
C VAL A 367 6.78 14.78 26.38
N ASN A 368 7.14 13.62 26.94
CA ASN A 368 7.47 12.40 26.19
C ASN A 368 6.51 11.25 26.53
N ASN A 369 6.71 10.09 25.90
CA ASN A 369 5.99 8.84 26.17
C ASN A 369 4.46 8.93 26.11
N SER A 370 3.96 9.81 25.24
CA SER A 370 2.52 10.04 25.03
C SER A 370 1.77 10.66 26.21
N TYR A 371 2.46 11.20 27.21
CA TYR A 371 1.82 12.04 28.22
C TYR A 371 1.38 13.38 27.60
N ILE A 372 0.24 13.87 28.09
CA ILE A 372 -0.38 15.14 27.71
C ILE A 372 -0.91 15.82 28.99
N PRO A 373 -0.39 17.00 29.37
CA PRO A 373 -0.89 17.73 30.52
C PRO A 373 -2.26 18.34 30.22
N ILE A 374 -3.27 18.09 31.06
CA ILE A 374 -4.65 18.57 30.87
C ILE A 374 -4.92 19.96 31.44
N ASP A 375 -4.06 20.39 32.36
CA ASP A 375 -4.07 21.60 33.18
C ASP A 375 -2.94 22.57 32.80
N TYR A 376 -2.37 22.42 31.60
CA TYR A 376 -1.29 23.26 31.09
C TYR A 376 -1.71 23.95 29.78
N ASP A 377 -2.03 25.24 29.89
CA ASP A 377 -2.61 26.01 28.79
C ASP A 377 -1.56 26.69 27.89
N LYS A 378 -0.30 26.74 28.31
CA LYS A 378 0.79 27.30 27.48
C LYS A 378 1.24 26.29 26.41
N PRO A 379 1.85 26.75 25.30
CA PRO A 379 2.51 25.86 24.35
C PRO A 379 3.53 24.93 25.02
N PHE A 380 3.54 23.66 24.62
CA PHE A 380 4.53 22.67 25.06
C PHE A 380 4.95 21.74 23.91
N ALA A 381 6.17 21.24 24.00
CA ALA A 381 6.83 20.45 22.98
C ALA A 381 6.52 18.95 23.12
N VAL A 382 6.03 18.35 22.03
CA VAL A 382 5.76 16.91 21.93
C VAL A 382 6.50 16.25 20.77
N SER A 383 6.70 14.94 20.87
CA SER A 383 7.32 14.16 19.79
C SER A 383 6.30 13.77 18.72
N ALA A 384 6.80 13.31 17.57
CA ALA A 384 5.96 12.75 16.50
C ALA A 384 4.93 11.74 17.01
N ARG A 385 5.29 10.92 18.00
CA ARG A 385 4.41 9.87 18.54
C ARG A 385 3.08 10.41 19.05
N GLN A 386 3.06 11.59 19.68
CA GLN A 386 1.80 12.18 20.17
C GLN A 386 0.91 12.64 19.02
N ILE A 387 1.50 13.22 17.96
CA ILE A 387 0.77 13.57 16.74
C ILE A 387 0.20 12.33 16.07
N LEU A 388 1.01 11.27 15.90
CA LEU A 388 0.58 10.01 15.28
C LEU A 388 -0.47 9.25 16.12
N ASN A 389 -0.47 9.43 17.45
CA ASN A 389 -1.49 8.87 18.34
C ASN A 389 -2.78 9.71 18.36
N GLY A 390 -2.82 10.85 17.66
CA GLY A 390 -4.03 11.63 17.44
C GLY A 390 -4.32 12.69 18.49
N VAL A 391 -3.28 13.30 19.07
CA VAL A 391 -3.47 14.38 20.06
C VAL A 391 -4.22 15.58 19.46
N LEU A 392 -4.08 15.84 18.15
CA LEU A 392 -4.74 16.96 17.48
C LEU A 392 -6.26 16.75 17.38
N GLU A 393 -6.71 15.50 17.37
CA GLU A 393 -8.11 15.10 17.45
C GLU A 393 -8.67 15.16 18.87
N CYS A 394 -7.82 15.40 19.87
CA CYS A 394 -8.18 15.44 21.29
C CYS A 394 -8.22 16.87 21.85
N GLY A 395 -8.49 17.89 21.01
CA GLY A 395 -8.61 19.28 21.45
C GLY A 395 -7.27 20.01 21.62
N TYR A 396 -6.24 19.61 20.87
CA TYR A 396 -4.96 20.32 20.81
C TYR A 396 -4.67 20.81 19.39
N LYS A 397 -4.00 21.96 19.27
CA LYS A 397 -3.56 22.54 17.99
C LYS A 397 -2.04 22.68 17.99
N ILE A 398 -1.46 22.63 16.78
CA ILE A 398 -0.07 23.06 16.58
C ILE A 398 -0.04 24.59 16.57
N VAL A 399 0.89 25.20 17.30
CA VAL A 399 0.98 26.67 17.43
C VAL A 399 2.09 27.31 16.60
N GLN A 400 3.05 26.52 16.13
CA GLN A 400 4.16 26.99 15.31
C GLN A 400 4.24 26.18 14.02
N LEU A 401 4.39 26.87 12.89
CA LEU A 401 4.41 26.23 11.56
C LEU A 401 5.77 25.62 11.18
N THR A 402 6.77 25.79 12.04
CA THR A 402 8.11 25.24 11.88
C THR A 402 8.42 24.28 13.03
N GLN A 403 9.40 23.42 12.80
CA GLN A 403 9.82 22.46 13.80
C GLN A 403 10.42 23.17 15.04
N TYR A 404 10.21 22.60 16.21
CA TYR A 404 10.80 23.07 17.46
C TYR A 404 12.05 22.25 17.82
N VAL A 405 13.15 22.92 18.16
CA VAL A 405 14.42 22.28 18.52
C VAL A 405 14.78 22.68 19.95
N PRO A 406 14.56 21.80 20.94
CA PRO A 406 14.91 22.10 22.33
C PRO A 406 16.42 21.98 22.57
N TYR A 407 16.91 22.74 23.56
CA TYR A 407 18.27 22.66 24.08
C TYR A 407 18.21 22.35 25.57
N ILE A 408 19.00 21.38 26.04
CA ILE A 408 19.10 21.07 27.47
C ILE A 408 20.57 21.14 27.84
N ASN A 409 20.93 22.07 28.72
CA ASN A 409 22.32 22.39 29.05
C ASN A 409 23.13 22.67 27.78
N GLU A 410 22.59 23.53 26.90
CA GLU A 410 23.15 23.94 25.61
C GLU A 410 23.27 22.79 24.57
N LYS A 411 22.80 21.59 24.91
CA LYS A 411 22.84 20.43 24.00
C LYS A 411 21.54 20.31 23.22
N LYS A 412 21.65 20.40 21.90
CA LYS A 412 20.56 20.17 20.95
C LYS A 412 19.91 18.80 21.17
N GLN A 413 18.60 18.81 21.37
CA GLN A 413 17.77 17.62 21.52
C GLN A 413 17.06 17.25 20.21
N PHE A 414 16.37 16.11 20.22
CA PHE A 414 15.54 15.70 19.09
C PHE A 414 14.42 16.70 18.83
N THR A 415 14.19 16.99 17.55
CA THR A 415 13.11 17.85 17.08
C THR A 415 11.74 17.45 17.61
N ARG A 416 10.90 18.46 17.82
CA ARG A 416 9.55 18.41 18.39
C ARG A 416 8.62 19.32 17.60
N VAL A 417 7.34 19.27 17.96
CA VAL A 417 6.35 20.27 17.55
C VAL A 417 5.72 20.88 18.80
N LEU A 418 5.46 22.19 18.77
CA LEU A 418 4.73 22.86 19.84
C LEU A 418 3.23 22.68 19.63
N ILE A 419 2.56 22.14 20.64
CA ILE A 419 1.11 22.05 20.70
C ILE A 419 0.57 22.83 21.90
N GLN A 420 -0.71 23.19 21.82
CA GLN A 420 -1.44 23.87 22.87
C GLN A 420 -2.88 23.37 22.87
N LYS A 421 -3.51 23.35 24.05
CA LYS A 421 -4.94 23.07 24.19
C LYS A 421 -5.74 24.12 23.39
N ILE A 422 -6.83 23.70 22.76
CA ILE A 422 -7.77 24.58 22.09
C ILE A 422 -8.76 25.05 23.16
N ASP A 423 -8.87 26.36 23.34
CA ASP A 423 -9.90 26.94 24.20
C ASP A 423 -11.29 26.57 23.67
N ALA A 424 -12.21 26.22 24.56
CA ALA A 424 -13.53 25.70 24.18
C ALA A 424 -14.42 26.71 23.42
N GLU A 425 -13.94 27.94 23.17
CA GLU A 425 -14.68 29.07 22.62
C GLU A 425 -14.27 29.49 21.19
N ALA A 426 -13.48 28.68 20.46
CA ALA A 426 -12.99 29.02 19.11
C ALA A 426 -13.54 28.13 17.98
#